data_AF-A0A2G8E2M9-F1
#
_entry.id   AF-A0A2G8E2M9-F1
#
_cell.length_a   1.000
_cell.length_b   1.000
_cell.length_c   1.000
_cell.angle_alpha   90.00
_cell.angle_beta   90.00
_cell.angle_gamma   90.00
#
_symmetry.space_group_name_H-M   'P 1'
#
loop_
_entity.id
_entity.type
_entity.pdbx_description
1 polymer ?
#
loop_
_entity_poly.entity_id
_entity_poly.type
_entity_poly.pdbx_seq_one_letter_code
_entity_poly.pdbx_strand_id
1 'polypeptide(L)'
;MLSDLTALLTPVSAQNPVGNNLEYEMLFDQIRQARQSDPDYLPQDEWSVSEPRTADWVQTRTLCENALTEQTKDLQIACWLTEAMLHLHGLTGLSQGIDFLSEFISRFWFQCWPSLTEGGIAIRRSKIVRLDRDVAHELLRMPLLSHPISTLSHWRQVLAFEHKINSQPEARDELISQDGDLAMDSFNQQAKHFCPIEIGKQMALIDALNGGLSQLEERYFSLSQDSEGELFNQTRLTLKDIADYLQRLVQRVIPVAAPVMMEEPGDQDECVLVAAKAAVSAVPSSSQTMNRERAVSQMRIIADYFRQSEPSSPVPFLMERAARWAGMTLTEWLEEMLSDSNSINEINNVLTGQPH
;
A
#
# COMPACT_ATOMS: atom_id res chain seq x y z
N MET A 1 -5.27 -17.23 10.66
CA MET A 1 -6.03 -16.32 11.53
C MET A 1 -5.54 -16.53 12.95
N LEU A 2 -5.38 -15.47 13.75
CA LEU A 2 -5.05 -15.59 15.18
C LEU A 2 -6.17 -16.40 15.86
N SER A 3 -5.83 -17.60 16.33
CA SER A 3 -6.82 -18.63 16.67
C SER A 3 -7.58 -18.33 17.96
N ASP A 4 -6.92 -17.67 18.93
CA ASP A 4 -7.50 -17.29 20.21
C ASP A 4 -6.85 -16.02 20.76
N LEU A 5 -7.35 -14.87 20.31
CA LEU A 5 -6.91 -13.56 20.80
C LEU A 5 -7.13 -13.41 22.32
N THR A 6 -8.14 -14.07 22.87
CA THR A 6 -8.48 -13.95 24.29
C THR A 6 -7.46 -14.66 25.16
N ALA A 7 -7.03 -15.87 24.78
CA ALA A 7 -5.95 -16.59 25.47
C ALA A 7 -4.64 -15.78 25.46
N LEU A 8 -4.25 -15.23 24.31
CA LEU A 8 -3.03 -14.42 24.18
C LEU A 8 -3.03 -13.17 25.08
N LEU A 9 -4.21 -12.60 25.36
CA LEU A 9 -4.38 -11.40 26.17
C LEU A 9 -4.81 -11.68 27.62
N THR A 10 -4.89 -12.93 28.03
CA THR A 10 -5.16 -13.33 29.42
C THR A 10 -3.87 -13.30 30.22
N PRO A 11 -3.82 -12.73 31.44
CA PRO A 11 -2.62 -12.78 32.30
C PRO A 11 -2.09 -14.21 32.46
N VAL A 12 -0.76 -14.38 32.49
CA VAL A 12 -0.11 -15.71 32.62
C VAL A 12 -0.55 -16.42 33.90
N SER A 13 -0.63 -15.68 35.01
CA SER A 13 -1.18 -16.18 36.27
C SER A 13 -1.68 -15.01 37.14
N ALA A 14 -2.46 -15.30 38.19
CA ALA A 14 -2.94 -14.28 39.11
C ALA A 14 -1.80 -13.65 39.94
N GLN A 15 -0.77 -14.43 40.29
CA GLN A 15 0.36 -13.98 41.11
C GLN A 15 1.47 -13.33 40.28
N ASN A 16 1.65 -13.76 39.03
CA ASN A 16 2.59 -13.16 38.08
C ASN A 16 1.89 -12.95 36.71
N PRO A 17 1.17 -11.83 36.54
CA PRO A 17 0.36 -11.55 35.33
C PRO A 17 1.15 -11.53 34.01
N VAL A 18 2.42 -11.16 34.06
CA VAL A 18 3.29 -11.01 32.88
C VAL A 18 4.34 -12.11 32.76
N GLY A 19 4.35 -13.07 33.68
CA GLY A 19 5.28 -14.20 33.63
C GLY A 19 6.75 -13.79 33.74
N ASN A 20 7.63 -14.58 33.14
CA ASN A 20 9.08 -14.44 33.29
C ASN A 20 9.70 -13.64 32.13
N ASN A 21 10.84 -13.00 32.38
CA ASN A 21 11.66 -12.45 31.31
C ASN A 21 12.35 -13.60 30.57
N LEU A 22 12.11 -13.73 29.26
CA LEU A 22 12.66 -14.82 28.45
C LEU A 22 13.83 -14.40 27.55
N GLU A 23 14.33 -13.16 27.65
CA GLU A 23 15.34 -12.63 26.72
C GLU A 23 16.62 -13.49 26.60
N TYR A 24 16.99 -14.18 27.69
CA TYR A 24 18.18 -15.05 27.77
C TYR A 24 17.85 -16.54 27.77
N GLU A 25 16.59 -16.90 27.54
CA GLU A 25 16.13 -18.27 27.50
C GLU A 25 16.24 -18.86 26.09
N MET A 26 16.46 -20.17 26.00
CA MET A 26 16.62 -20.87 24.72
C MET A 26 15.43 -20.65 23.77
N LEU A 27 14.21 -20.45 24.31
CA LEU A 27 13.02 -20.18 23.51
C LEU A 27 13.15 -18.94 22.64
N PHE A 28 13.81 -17.89 23.14
CA PHE A 28 14.03 -16.65 22.38
C PHE A 28 14.92 -16.89 21.16
N ASP A 29 15.95 -17.71 21.32
CA ASP A 29 16.86 -18.10 20.23
C ASP A 29 16.17 -19.04 19.25
N GLN A 30 15.32 -19.96 19.70
CA GLN A 30 14.51 -20.81 18.83
C GLN A 30 13.58 -19.98 17.94
N ILE A 31 12.90 -18.97 18.49
CA ILE A 31 12.05 -18.06 17.69
C ILE A 31 12.90 -17.28 16.68
N ARG A 32 14.07 -16.77 17.10
CA ARG A 32 14.99 -16.08 16.18
C ARG A 32 15.47 -16.97 15.04
N GLN A 33 15.81 -18.24 15.33
CA GLN A 33 16.26 -19.20 14.32
C GLN A 33 15.13 -19.55 13.35
N ALA A 34 13.91 -19.77 13.85
CA ALA A 34 12.74 -20.05 13.01
C ALA A 34 12.41 -18.90 12.05
N ARG A 35 12.79 -17.66 12.37
CA ARG A 35 12.60 -16.47 11.51
C ARG A 35 13.72 -16.24 10.48
N GLN A 36 14.78 -17.04 10.47
CA GLN A 36 15.93 -16.81 9.59
C GLN A 36 15.76 -17.48 8.23
N SER A 37 15.93 -16.68 7.17
CA SER A 37 16.16 -17.16 5.82
C SER A 37 17.56 -16.78 5.36
N ASP A 38 18.22 -17.68 4.66
CA ASP A 38 19.46 -17.38 3.96
C ASP A 38 19.18 -16.58 2.67
N PRO A 39 20.12 -15.73 2.21
CA PRO A 39 19.91 -14.97 0.98
C PRO A 39 19.86 -15.86 -0.27
N ASP A 40 18.97 -15.53 -1.22
CA ASP A 40 18.77 -16.28 -2.47
C ASP A 40 20.02 -16.33 -3.37
N TYR A 41 21.00 -15.44 -3.15
CA TYR A 41 22.22 -15.32 -3.97
C TYR A 41 23.43 -16.07 -3.40
N LEU A 42 23.26 -16.89 -2.36
CA LEU A 42 24.38 -17.69 -1.84
C LEU A 42 24.95 -18.60 -2.94
N PRO A 43 26.27 -18.54 -3.20
CA PRO A 43 26.91 -19.45 -4.15
C PRO A 43 26.61 -20.89 -3.74
N GLN A 44 25.94 -21.64 -4.63
CA GLN A 44 25.88 -23.10 -4.52
C GLN A 44 27.25 -23.66 -4.94
N ASP A 45 28.29 -23.34 -4.18
CA ASP A 45 29.59 -23.96 -4.35
C ASP A 45 29.47 -25.44 -3.94
N GLU A 46 30.18 -26.36 -4.59
CA GLU A 46 30.17 -27.81 -4.27
C GLU A 46 30.54 -28.14 -2.80
N TRP A 47 30.99 -27.14 -2.03
CA TRP A 47 31.31 -27.23 -0.60
C TRP A 47 30.20 -26.68 0.32
N SER A 48 29.03 -26.29 -0.19
CA SER A 48 27.88 -25.90 0.62
C SER A 48 27.31 -27.14 1.34
N VAL A 49 27.70 -27.32 2.60
CA VAL A 49 27.41 -28.55 3.39
C VAL A 49 25.95 -28.64 3.87
N SER A 50 25.11 -27.64 3.60
CA SER A 50 23.72 -27.60 4.10
C SER A 50 22.76 -26.91 3.14
N GLU A 51 21.52 -27.39 3.09
CA GLU A 51 20.41 -26.70 2.43
C GLU A 51 20.27 -25.26 2.98
N PRO A 52 19.95 -24.26 2.13
CA PRO A 52 19.71 -22.89 2.58
C PRO A 52 18.62 -22.86 3.65
N ARG A 53 18.87 -22.13 4.74
CA ARG A 53 17.87 -21.96 5.79
C ARG A 53 16.69 -21.19 5.23
N THR A 54 15.49 -21.65 5.55
CA THR A 54 14.23 -20.99 5.20
C THR A 54 13.44 -20.76 6.48
N ALA A 55 12.88 -19.55 6.62
CA ALA A 55 12.10 -19.21 7.79
C ALA A 55 10.85 -20.10 7.89
N ASP A 56 10.64 -20.71 9.07
CA ASP A 56 9.43 -21.42 9.43
C ASP A 56 8.50 -20.48 10.22
N TRP A 57 7.63 -19.79 9.48
CA TRP A 57 6.66 -18.87 10.07
C TRP A 57 5.55 -19.58 10.84
N VAL A 58 5.25 -20.85 10.53
CA VAL A 58 4.27 -21.64 11.27
C VAL A 58 4.83 -22.00 12.65
N GLN A 59 6.09 -22.43 12.71
CA GLN A 59 6.80 -22.66 13.96
C GLN A 59 6.97 -21.37 14.74
N THR A 60 7.36 -20.26 14.09
CA THR A 60 7.46 -18.94 14.72
C THR A 60 6.16 -18.55 15.42
N ARG A 61 5.02 -18.63 14.71
CA ARG A 61 3.69 -18.36 15.30
C ARG A 61 3.43 -19.25 16.51
N THR A 62 3.63 -20.55 16.36
CA THR A 62 3.35 -21.55 17.42
C THR A 62 4.18 -21.29 18.68
N LEU A 63 5.47 -21.03 18.53
CA LEU A 63 6.36 -20.70 19.65
C LEU A 63 5.95 -19.40 20.34
N CYS A 64 5.62 -18.36 19.57
CA CYS A 64 5.17 -17.09 20.13
C CYS A 64 3.82 -17.22 20.87
N GLU A 65 2.84 -17.92 20.30
CA GLU A 65 1.52 -18.11 20.91
C GLU A 65 1.62 -18.88 22.24
N ASN A 66 2.41 -19.97 22.26
CA ASN A 66 2.66 -20.73 23.49
C ASN A 66 3.40 -19.90 24.55
N ALA A 67 4.46 -19.16 24.15
CA ALA A 67 5.20 -18.30 25.06
C ALA A 67 4.29 -17.22 25.68
N LEU A 68 3.50 -16.56 24.85
CA LEU A 68 2.60 -15.47 25.27
C LEU A 68 1.46 -15.96 26.15
N THR A 69 1.01 -17.21 25.97
CA THR A 69 -0.10 -17.76 26.75
C THR A 69 0.38 -18.32 28.09
N GLU A 70 1.52 -19.00 28.11
CA GLU A 70 1.92 -19.85 29.26
C GLU A 70 3.07 -19.29 30.10
N GLN A 71 3.92 -18.43 29.53
CA GLN A 71 5.23 -18.14 30.13
C GLN A 71 5.52 -16.65 30.32
N THR A 72 5.10 -15.79 29.40
CA THR A 72 5.49 -14.37 29.42
C THR A 72 4.50 -13.45 28.72
N LYS A 73 4.48 -12.17 29.11
CA LYS A 73 3.95 -11.08 28.28
C LYS A 73 5.16 -10.25 27.86
N ASP A 74 5.73 -10.58 26.71
CA ASP A 74 6.92 -9.93 26.16
C ASP A 74 6.59 -9.22 24.84
N LEU A 75 6.97 -7.95 24.73
CA LEU A 75 6.70 -7.09 23.59
C LEU A 75 7.47 -7.53 22.33
N GLN A 76 8.69 -8.03 22.45
CA GLN A 76 9.44 -8.52 21.30
C GLN A 76 8.80 -9.79 20.74
N ILE A 77 8.31 -10.69 21.60
CA ILE A 77 7.56 -11.88 21.16
C ILE A 77 6.22 -11.47 20.53
N ALA A 78 5.53 -10.48 21.09
CA ALA A 78 4.32 -9.92 20.49
C ALA A 78 4.60 -9.34 19.09
N CYS A 79 5.69 -8.59 18.91
CA CYS A 79 6.12 -8.11 17.59
C CYS A 79 6.41 -9.27 16.61
N TRP A 80 7.11 -10.32 17.05
CA TRP A 80 7.39 -11.49 16.21
C TRP A 80 6.13 -12.26 15.81
N LEU A 81 5.12 -12.31 16.69
CA LEU A 81 3.82 -12.86 16.34
C LEU A 81 3.13 -12.03 15.26
N THR A 82 3.14 -10.69 15.39
CA THR A 82 2.59 -9.77 14.36
C THR A 82 3.26 -9.97 13.00
N GLU A 83 4.59 -10.11 12.98
CA GLU A 83 5.36 -10.40 11.77
C GLU A 83 5.01 -11.78 11.18
N ALA A 84 4.97 -12.84 12.00
CA ALA A 84 4.60 -14.17 11.53
C ALA A 84 3.18 -14.19 10.92
N MET A 85 2.26 -13.39 11.48
CA MET A 85 0.92 -13.24 10.93
C MET A 85 0.92 -12.60 9.53
N LEU A 86 1.78 -11.60 9.29
CA LEU A 86 1.97 -11.03 7.94
C LEU A 86 2.46 -12.10 6.95
N HIS A 87 3.50 -12.87 7.30
CA HIS A 87 4.02 -13.89 6.39
C HIS A 87 3.03 -15.03 6.10
N LEU A 88 2.21 -15.43 7.08
CA LEU A 88 1.26 -16.53 6.91
C LEU A 88 -0.04 -16.13 6.21
N HIS A 89 -0.47 -14.86 6.37
CA HIS A 89 -1.82 -14.43 6.01
C HIS A 89 -1.88 -13.06 5.33
N GLY A 90 -0.73 -12.52 4.89
CA GLY A 90 -0.63 -11.25 4.17
C GLY A 90 -1.20 -10.07 4.96
N LEU A 91 -1.81 -9.12 4.25
CA LEU A 91 -2.40 -7.91 4.84
C LEU A 91 -3.49 -8.20 5.89
N THR A 92 -4.27 -9.27 5.69
CA THR A 92 -5.27 -9.70 6.69
C THR A 92 -4.60 -10.15 7.99
N GLY A 93 -3.48 -10.88 7.88
CA GLY A 93 -2.67 -11.28 9.02
C GLY A 93 -2.05 -10.11 9.75
N LEU A 94 -1.45 -9.18 9.00
CA LEU A 94 -0.89 -7.96 9.57
C LEU A 94 -1.96 -7.16 10.32
N SER A 95 -3.16 -7.01 9.76
CA SER A 95 -4.25 -6.27 10.41
C SER A 95 -4.58 -6.85 11.78
N GLN A 96 -4.73 -8.17 11.86
CA GLN A 96 -4.99 -8.85 13.13
C GLN A 96 -3.81 -8.74 14.10
N GLY A 97 -2.58 -8.80 13.57
CA GLY A 97 -1.37 -8.64 14.37
C GLY A 97 -1.22 -7.22 14.95
N ILE A 98 -1.65 -6.19 14.22
CA ILE A 98 -1.68 -4.79 14.69
C ILE A 98 -2.77 -4.61 15.74
N ASP A 99 -3.97 -5.15 15.52
CA ASP A 99 -5.07 -5.12 16.51
C ASP A 99 -4.66 -5.84 17.80
N PHE A 100 -4.04 -7.02 17.68
CA PHE A 100 -3.47 -7.75 18.81
C PHE A 100 -2.41 -6.94 19.55
N LEU A 101 -1.44 -6.36 18.84
CA LEU A 101 -0.35 -5.60 19.46
C LEU A 101 -0.90 -4.37 20.19
N SER A 102 -1.90 -3.72 19.61
CA SER A 102 -2.63 -2.58 20.18
C SER A 102 -3.32 -2.95 21.50
N GLU A 103 -4.00 -4.09 21.56
CA GLU A 103 -4.60 -4.61 22.79
C GLU A 103 -3.55 -5.09 23.81
N PHE A 104 -2.46 -5.71 23.34
CA PHE A 104 -1.37 -6.18 24.18
C PHE A 104 -0.74 -5.01 24.95
N ILE A 105 -0.40 -3.92 24.26
CA ILE A 105 0.17 -2.74 24.94
C ILE A 105 -0.85 -2.10 25.88
N SER A 106 -2.13 -2.01 25.51
CA SER A 106 -3.16 -1.44 26.38
C SER A 106 -3.28 -2.18 27.71
N ARG A 107 -3.11 -3.51 27.72
CA ARG A 107 -3.27 -4.34 28.92
C ARG A 107 -1.99 -4.45 29.74
N PHE A 108 -0.85 -4.63 29.07
CA PHE A 108 0.37 -5.06 29.74
C PHE A 108 1.48 -4.03 29.74
N TRP A 109 1.33 -2.85 29.13
CA TRP A 109 2.41 -1.87 29.00
C TRP A 109 3.21 -1.66 30.29
N PHE A 110 2.58 -1.34 31.42
CA PHE A 110 3.35 -1.02 32.63
C PHE A 110 4.11 -2.19 33.26
N GLN A 111 3.85 -3.44 32.83
CA GLN A 111 4.40 -4.64 33.46
C GLN A 111 5.13 -5.58 32.49
N CYS A 112 4.86 -5.51 31.18
CA CYS A 112 5.40 -6.45 30.20
C CYS A 112 6.94 -6.37 30.08
N TRP A 113 7.51 -7.41 29.50
CA TRP A 113 8.93 -7.46 29.18
C TRP A 113 9.22 -6.82 27.80
N PRO A 114 10.36 -6.15 27.61
CA PRO A 114 11.35 -5.76 28.63
C PRO A 114 10.79 -4.75 29.63
N SER A 115 11.31 -4.76 30.86
CA SER A 115 10.89 -3.84 31.94
C SER A 115 11.08 -2.37 31.55
N LEU A 116 10.27 -1.46 32.12
CA LEU A 116 10.42 0.00 31.96
C LEU A 116 11.63 0.59 32.71
N THR A 117 12.30 -0.20 33.55
CA THR A 117 13.53 0.19 34.26
C THR A 117 14.69 0.43 33.29
N GLU A 118 15.67 1.26 33.67
CA GLU A 118 16.95 1.41 32.95
C GLU A 118 16.80 1.74 31.44
N GLY A 119 15.96 2.72 31.12
CA GLY A 119 15.74 3.14 29.72
C GLY A 119 14.78 2.23 28.95
N GLY A 120 13.94 1.47 29.65
CA GLY A 120 13.00 0.51 29.06
C GLY A 120 12.07 1.09 27.98
N ILE A 121 11.72 2.38 28.02
CA ILE A 121 10.95 3.04 26.95
C ILE A 121 11.73 2.95 25.62
N ALA A 122 12.99 3.36 25.59
CA ALA A 122 13.82 3.31 24.39
C ALA A 122 14.04 1.86 23.91
N ILE A 123 14.20 0.91 24.84
CA ILE A 123 14.32 -0.52 24.50
C ILE A 123 13.04 -1.02 23.83
N ARG A 124 11.86 -0.72 24.38
CA ARG A 124 10.57 -1.10 23.79
C ARG A 124 10.32 -0.41 22.45
N ARG A 125 10.64 0.88 22.35
CA ARG A 125 10.61 1.63 21.10
C ARG A 125 11.42 0.92 20.02
N SER A 126 12.64 0.47 20.34
CA SER A 126 13.50 -0.25 19.40
C SER A 126 12.87 -1.54 18.86
N LYS A 127 12.01 -2.23 19.64
CA LYS A 127 11.30 -3.43 19.20
C LYS A 127 10.22 -3.10 18.18
N ILE A 128 9.51 -1.99 18.39
CA ILE A 128 8.47 -1.50 17.47
C ILE A 128 9.10 -0.96 16.19
N VAL A 129 10.21 -0.22 16.28
CA VAL A 129 10.97 0.25 15.10
C VAL A 129 11.49 -0.92 14.27
N ARG A 130 11.97 -1.97 14.93
CA ARG A 130 12.38 -3.18 14.23
C ARG A 130 11.21 -3.83 13.50
N LEU A 131 10.05 -3.95 14.16
CA LEU A 131 8.84 -4.44 13.53
C LEU A 131 8.43 -3.60 12.30
N ASP A 132 8.46 -2.26 12.40
CA ASP A 132 8.16 -1.36 11.27
C ASP A 132 9.04 -1.68 10.04
N ARG A 133 10.35 -1.81 10.26
CA ARG A 133 11.29 -2.15 9.20
C ARG A 133 11.00 -3.53 8.60
N ASP A 134 10.79 -4.54 9.45
CA ASP A 134 10.63 -5.93 9.02
C ASP A 134 9.29 -6.10 8.26
N VAL A 135 8.22 -5.45 8.72
CA VAL A 135 6.91 -5.38 8.03
C VAL A 135 7.04 -4.65 6.69
N ALA A 136 7.66 -3.46 6.66
CA ALA A 136 7.82 -2.71 5.42
C ALA A 136 8.63 -3.49 4.38
N HIS A 137 9.67 -4.20 4.81
CA HIS A 137 10.47 -5.04 3.93
C HIS A 137 9.65 -6.20 3.33
N GLU A 138 8.82 -6.87 4.13
CA GLU A 138 7.98 -7.97 3.62
C GLU A 138 6.85 -7.46 2.71
N LEU A 139 6.22 -6.33 3.06
CA LEU A 139 5.18 -5.69 2.23
C LEU A 139 5.67 -5.38 0.80
N LEU A 140 6.96 -5.10 0.62
CA LEU A 140 7.55 -4.90 -0.70
C LEU A 140 7.60 -6.18 -1.54
N ARG A 141 7.76 -7.35 -0.90
CA ARG A 141 8.14 -8.60 -1.56
C ARG A 141 6.99 -9.60 -1.64
N MET A 142 6.01 -9.51 -0.74
CA MET A 142 4.86 -10.41 -0.76
C MET A 142 3.96 -10.19 -1.99
N PRO A 143 3.43 -11.24 -2.62
CA PRO A 143 2.39 -11.12 -3.63
C PRO A 143 1.12 -10.49 -3.03
N LEU A 144 0.59 -9.45 -3.66
CA LEU A 144 -0.62 -8.76 -3.19
C LEU A 144 -1.90 -9.46 -3.68
N LEU A 145 -1.81 -10.22 -4.77
CA LEU A 145 -2.91 -10.94 -5.41
C LEU A 145 -2.54 -12.42 -5.53
N SER A 146 -3.47 -13.23 -6.04
CA SER A 146 -3.24 -14.66 -6.34
C SER A 146 -2.29 -14.89 -7.54
N HIS A 147 -1.25 -14.05 -7.69
CA HIS A 147 -0.30 -14.08 -8.79
C HIS A 147 1.11 -13.65 -8.32
N PRO A 148 2.19 -14.41 -8.60
CA PRO A 148 3.53 -14.14 -8.06
C PRO A 148 4.11 -12.76 -8.41
N ILE A 149 3.83 -12.23 -9.61
CA ILE A 149 4.36 -10.93 -10.05
C ILE A 149 3.64 -9.72 -9.43
N SER A 150 2.58 -9.94 -8.64
CA SER A 150 1.76 -8.87 -8.06
C SER A 150 2.42 -8.20 -6.84
N THR A 151 3.74 -8.17 -6.79
CA THR A 151 4.52 -7.56 -5.70
C THR A 151 4.85 -6.11 -6.04
N LEU A 152 4.98 -5.27 -5.01
CA LEU A 152 5.43 -3.89 -5.20
C LEU A 152 6.88 -3.85 -5.71
N SER A 153 7.73 -4.79 -5.28
CA SER A 153 9.10 -4.91 -5.74
C SER A 153 9.18 -5.17 -7.26
N HIS A 154 8.38 -6.11 -7.78
CA HIS A 154 8.32 -6.37 -9.22
C HIS A 154 7.80 -5.15 -10.00
N TRP A 155 6.77 -4.48 -9.49
CA TRP A 155 6.29 -3.24 -10.10
C TRP A 155 7.37 -2.15 -10.18
N ARG A 156 8.17 -1.97 -9.13
CA ARG A 156 9.31 -1.03 -9.14
C ARG A 156 10.39 -1.44 -10.15
N GLN A 157 10.64 -2.73 -10.33
CA GLN A 157 11.57 -3.23 -11.36
C GLN A 157 11.05 -2.90 -12.77
N VAL A 158 9.76 -3.12 -13.05
CA VAL A 158 9.12 -2.76 -14.32
C VAL A 158 9.25 -1.26 -14.60
N LEU A 159 8.99 -0.40 -13.60
CA LEU A 159 9.16 1.05 -13.76
C LEU A 159 10.62 1.46 -14.02
N ALA A 160 11.57 0.85 -13.32
CA ALA A 160 13.00 1.14 -13.51
C ALA A 160 13.48 0.68 -14.89
N PHE A 161 13.04 -0.49 -15.35
CA PHE A 161 13.34 -1.03 -16.66
C PHE A 161 12.78 -0.13 -17.78
N GLU A 162 11.52 0.29 -17.64
CA GLU A 162 10.86 1.21 -18.57
C GLU A 162 11.59 2.56 -18.66
N HIS A 163 12.03 3.11 -17.52
CA HIS A 163 12.80 4.35 -17.50
C HIS A 163 14.16 4.22 -18.22
N LYS A 164 14.84 3.08 -18.06
CA LYS A 164 16.11 2.80 -18.74
C LYS A 164 15.93 2.70 -20.26
N ILE A 165 14.95 1.93 -20.73
CA ILE A 165 14.70 1.79 -22.18
C ILE A 165 14.30 3.12 -22.81
N ASN A 166 13.48 3.93 -22.14
CA ASN A 166 13.11 5.26 -22.66
C ASN A 166 14.30 6.22 -22.73
N SER A 167 15.32 6.02 -21.87
CA SER A 167 16.54 6.82 -21.88
C SER A 167 17.60 6.29 -22.86
N GLN A 168 17.65 4.97 -23.08
CA GLN A 168 18.61 4.26 -23.93
C GLN A 168 17.91 3.10 -24.68
N PRO A 169 17.21 3.39 -25.79
CA PRO A 169 16.43 2.38 -26.51
C PRO A 169 17.26 1.20 -27.02
N GLU A 170 18.53 1.44 -27.38
CA GLU A 170 19.49 0.45 -27.85
C GLU A 170 19.87 -0.61 -26.80
N ALA A 171 19.74 -0.29 -25.51
CA ALA A 171 20.07 -1.22 -24.42
C ALA A 171 18.97 -2.28 -24.19
N ARG A 172 17.82 -2.18 -24.88
CA ARG A 172 16.64 -3.04 -24.64
C ARG A 172 16.96 -4.52 -24.71
N ASP A 173 17.58 -4.99 -25.79
CA ASP A 173 17.79 -6.42 -26.00
C ASP A 173 18.84 -7.00 -25.04
N GLU A 174 19.83 -6.19 -24.65
CA GLU A 174 20.80 -6.54 -23.61
C GLU A 174 20.14 -6.66 -22.24
N LEU A 175 19.31 -5.68 -21.85
CA LEU A 175 18.58 -5.71 -20.57
C LEU A 175 17.60 -6.88 -20.49
N ILE A 176 16.86 -7.19 -21.58
CA ILE A 176 15.98 -8.38 -21.61
C ILE A 176 16.77 -9.66 -21.42
N SER A 177 17.99 -9.74 -21.98
CA SER A 177 18.85 -10.91 -21.85
C SER A 177 19.41 -11.09 -20.43
N GLN A 178 19.61 -10.00 -19.69
CA GLN A 178 20.17 -10.00 -18.33
C GLN A 178 19.10 -10.14 -17.24
N ASP A 179 18.05 -9.32 -17.30
CA ASP A 179 17.05 -9.15 -16.24
C ASP A 179 15.71 -9.85 -16.55
N GLY A 180 15.55 -10.36 -17.78
CA GLY A 180 14.28 -10.84 -18.31
C GLY A 180 13.41 -9.73 -18.91
N ASP A 181 12.29 -10.11 -19.52
CA ASP A 181 11.37 -9.14 -20.11
C ASP A 181 10.50 -8.44 -19.05
N LEU A 182 11.00 -7.30 -18.56
CA LEU A 182 10.35 -6.43 -17.58
C LEU A 182 9.71 -5.19 -18.25
N ALA A 183 9.43 -5.25 -19.56
CA ALA A 183 8.78 -4.16 -20.27
C ALA A 183 7.35 -3.90 -19.73
N MET A 184 6.93 -2.64 -19.74
CA MET A 184 5.58 -2.25 -19.30
C MET A 184 4.48 -3.00 -20.07
N ASP A 185 4.66 -3.22 -21.37
CA ASP A 185 3.69 -3.95 -22.20
C ASP A 185 3.54 -5.42 -21.78
N SER A 186 4.65 -6.08 -21.46
CA SER A 186 4.64 -7.47 -20.99
C SER A 186 3.97 -7.58 -19.63
N PHE A 187 4.26 -6.65 -18.71
CA PHE A 187 3.53 -6.55 -17.44
C PHE A 187 2.03 -6.31 -17.65
N ASN A 188 1.65 -5.38 -18.53
CA ASN A 188 0.24 -5.08 -18.83
C ASN A 188 -0.50 -6.30 -19.40
N GLN A 189 0.16 -7.12 -20.21
CA GLN A 189 -0.42 -8.37 -20.71
C GLN A 189 -0.70 -9.36 -19.58
N GLN A 190 0.25 -9.53 -18.67
CA GLN A 190 0.10 -10.43 -17.51
C GLN A 190 -0.97 -9.90 -16.53
N ALA A 191 -1.00 -8.58 -16.30
CA ALA A 191 -1.95 -7.94 -15.40
C ALA A 191 -3.42 -8.14 -15.82
N LYS A 192 -3.72 -8.39 -17.11
CA LYS A 192 -5.09 -8.69 -17.57
C LYS A 192 -5.72 -9.91 -16.88
N HIS A 193 -4.91 -10.79 -16.30
CA HIS A 193 -5.37 -11.98 -15.59
C HIS A 193 -5.61 -11.74 -14.09
N PHE A 194 -5.34 -10.54 -13.58
CA PHE A 194 -5.58 -10.22 -12.18
C PHE A 194 -7.08 -10.07 -11.91
N CYS A 195 -7.50 -10.40 -10.69
CA CYS A 195 -8.90 -10.31 -10.30
C CYS A 195 -9.23 -8.91 -9.73
N PRO A 196 -10.14 -8.12 -10.35
CA PRO A 196 -10.52 -6.80 -9.84
C PRO A 196 -11.08 -6.83 -8.41
N ILE A 197 -11.79 -7.91 -8.06
CA ILE A 197 -12.37 -8.09 -6.73
C ILE A 197 -11.27 -8.27 -5.68
N GLU A 198 -10.19 -8.99 -6.01
CA GLU A 198 -9.04 -9.13 -5.11
C GLU A 198 -8.34 -7.78 -4.91
N ILE A 199 -8.17 -6.98 -5.97
CA ILE A 199 -7.59 -5.63 -5.87
C ILE A 199 -8.41 -4.76 -4.91
N GLY A 200 -9.73 -4.72 -5.08
CA GLY A 200 -10.62 -3.95 -4.20
C GLY A 200 -10.56 -4.42 -2.73
N LYS A 201 -10.44 -5.73 -2.50
CA LYS A 201 -10.25 -6.28 -1.14
C LYS A 201 -8.92 -5.84 -0.53
N GLN A 202 -7.82 -5.86 -1.29
CA GLN A 202 -6.53 -5.40 -0.78
C GLN A 202 -6.54 -3.90 -0.45
N MET A 203 -7.16 -3.07 -1.29
CA MET A 203 -7.29 -1.64 -1.01
C MET A 203 -8.06 -1.38 0.30
N ALA A 204 -9.21 -2.05 0.51
CA ALA A 204 -9.97 -1.93 1.74
C ALA A 204 -9.19 -2.41 2.98
N LEU A 205 -8.37 -3.45 2.85
CA LEU A 205 -7.48 -3.92 3.90
C LEU A 205 -6.39 -2.89 4.23
N ILE A 206 -5.83 -2.21 3.24
CA ILE A 206 -4.83 -1.15 3.44
C ILE A 206 -5.44 0.04 4.21
N ASP A 207 -6.66 0.44 3.88
CA ASP A 207 -7.36 1.51 4.60
C ASP A 207 -7.60 1.13 6.07
N ALA A 208 -8.10 -0.09 6.31
CA ALA A 208 -8.29 -0.61 7.66
C ALA A 208 -6.96 -0.68 8.44
N LEU A 209 -5.89 -1.17 7.81
CA LEU A 209 -4.54 -1.23 8.38
C LEU A 209 -4.01 0.15 8.78
N ASN A 210 -4.19 1.16 7.92
CA ASN A 210 -3.79 2.53 8.25
C ASN A 210 -4.52 3.06 9.50
N GLY A 211 -5.81 2.74 9.63
CA GLY A 211 -6.59 3.04 10.84
C GLY A 211 -6.09 2.30 12.08
N GLY A 212 -5.79 1.00 11.97
CA GLY A 212 -5.25 0.18 13.05
C GLY A 212 -3.88 0.67 13.52
N LEU A 213 -2.98 1.03 12.59
CA LEU A 213 -1.68 1.62 12.90
C LEU A 213 -1.83 2.94 13.67
N SER A 214 -2.76 3.81 13.27
CA SER A 214 -2.99 5.08 13.97
C SER A 214 -3.48 4.87 15.40
N GLN A 215 -4.36 3.88 15.62
CA GLN A 215 -4.82 3.54 16.97
C GLN A 215 -3.71 2.96 17.84
N LEU A 216 -2.86 2.08 17.26
CA LEU A 216 -1.71 1.52 17.96
C LEU A 216 -0.72 2.62 18.39
N GLU A 217 -0.43 3.57 17.49
CA GLU A 217 0.46 4.70 17.77
C GLU A 217 -0.09 5.62 18.85
N GLU A 218 -1.36 6.01 18.75
CA GLU A 218 -2.02 6.85 19.75
C GLU A 218 -1.94 6.20 21.14
N ARG A 219 -2.23 4.90 21.23
CA ARG A 219 -2.11 4.12 22.48
C ARG A 219 -0.66 4.07 22.96
N TYR A 220 0.29 3.82 22.07
CA TYR A 220 1.72 3.81 22.43
C TYR A 220 2.13 5.15 23.04
N PHE A 221 1.89 6.28 22.35
CA PHE A 221 2.30 7.60 22.84
C PHE A 221 1.60 8.01 24.13
N SER A 222 0.31 7.66 24.27
CA SER A 222 -0.44 7.88 25.52
C SER A 222 0.19 7.15 26.72
N LEU A 223 0.66 5.92 26.51
CA LEU A 223 1.21 5.07 27.56
C LEU A 223 2.70 5.31 27.83
N SER A 224 3.48 5.65 26.80
CA SER A 224 4.94 5.78 26.87
C SER A 224 5.40 7.18 27.25
N GLN A 225 4.62 8.22 26.92
CA GLN A 225 5.08 9.62 26.93
C GLN A 225 6.38 9.82 26.13
N ASP A 226 6.64 8.94 25.16
CA ASP A 226 7.77 9.02 24.26
C ASP A 226 7.65 10.28 23.39
N SER A 227 8.70 11.11 23.41
CA SER A 227 8.79 12.33 22.61
C SER A 227 9.57 12.11 21.31
N GLU A 228 10.11 10.91 21.09
CA GLU A 228 10.81 10.58 19.86
C GLU A 228 9.83 10.27 18.74
N GLY A 229 9.56 11.26 17.89
CA GLY A 229 9.03 11.13 16.52
C GLY A 229 7.84 10.19 16.30
N GLU A 230 7.57 9.88 15.03
CA GLU A 230 6.51 8.95 14.65
C GLU A 230 7.01 7.49 14.68
N LEU A 231 6.07 6.54 14.73
CA LEU A 231 6.32 5.11 14.55
C LEU A 231 5.80 4.69 13.16
N PHE A 232 6.05 3.43 12.77
CA PHE A 232 5.50 2.82 11.55
C PHE A 232 5.65 3.60 10.23
N ASN A 233 6.59 4.55 10.14
CA ASN A 233 6.75 5.41 8.98
C ASN A 233 7.11 4.62 7.71
N GLN A 234 7.96 3.60 7.82
CA GLN A 234 8.33 2.78 6.66
C GLN A 234 7.14 1.95 6.18
N THR A 235 6.38 1.38 7.12
CA THR A 235 5.16 0.63 6.84
C THR A 235 4.12 1.50 6.15
N ARG A 236 3.86 2.72 6.66
CA ARG A 236 2.90 3.67 6.08
C ARG A 236 3.29 4.10 4.67
N LEU A 237 4.56 4.43 4.45
CA LEU A 237 5.06 4.77 3.11
C LEU A 237 4.91 3.60 2.15
N THR A 238 5.20 2.38 2.59
CA THR A 238 5.08 1.18 1.76
C THR A 238 3.60 0.87 1.45
N LEU A 239 2.70 0.98 2.43
CA LEU A 239 1.25 0.81 2.22
C LEU A 239 0.69 1.85 1.25
N LYS A 240 1.17 3.10 1.31
CA LYS A 240 0.82 4.13 0.34
C LYS A 240 1.27 3.75 -1.07
N ASP A 241 2.52 3.32 -1.24
CA ASP A 241 3.03 2.89 -2.54
C ASP A 241 2.26 1.67 -3.09
N ILE A 242 1.86 0.75 -2.21
CA ILE A 242 0.99 -0.38 -2.57
C ILE A 242 -0.38 0.12 -3.03
N ALA A 243 -1.00 1.06 -2.31
CA ALA A 243 -2.30 1.63 -2.69
C ALA A 243 -2.23 2.32 -4.07
N ASP A 244 -1.18 3.11 -4.30
CA ASP A 244 -0.93 3.76 -5.60
C ASP A 244 -0.73 2.72 -6.72
N TYR A 245 -0.01 1.63 -6.45
CA TYR A 245 0.15 0.52 -7.38
C TYR A 245 -1.19 -0.17 -7.69
N LEU A 246 -1.97 -0.53 -6.67
CA LEU A 246 -3.26 -1.18 -6.82
C LEU A 246 -4.24 -0.29 -7.60
N GLN A 247 -4.26 1.02 -7.34
CA GLN A 247 -5.08 1.97 -8.09
C GLN A 247 -4.70 2.01 -9.58
N ARG A 248 -3.40 1.96 -9.90
CA ARG A 248 -2.91 1.85 -11.29
C ARG A 248 -3.25 0.52 -11.94
N LEU A 249 -3.36 -0.56 -11.17
CA LEU A 249 -3.83 -1.85 -11.66
C LEU A 249 -5.31 -1.83 -12.01
N VAL A 250 -6.17 -1.18 -11.21
CA VAL A 250 -7.61 -1.08 -11.52
C VAL A 250 -7.82 -0.53 -12.94
N GLN A 251 -7.06 0.50 -13.34
CA GLN A 251 -7.11 1.09 -14.67
C GLN A 251 -6.64 0.16 -15.81
N ARG A 252 -5.88 -0.91 -15.49
CA ARG A 252 -5.31 -1.86 -16.44
C ARG A 252 -6.11 -3.16 -16.55
N VAL A 253 -6.68 -3.62 -15.43
CA VAL A 253 -7.43 -4.88 -15.34
C VAL A 253 -8.87 -4.71 -15.80
N ILE A 254 -9.46 -3.54 -15.54
CA ILE A 254 -10.73 -3.16 -16.14
C ILE A 254 -10.38 -2.49 -17.47
N PRO A 255 -10.45 -3.18 -18.63
CA PRO A 255 -10.52 -2.45 -19.88
C PRO A 255 -11.69 -1.48 -19.71
N VAL A 256 -11.53 -0.20 -20.08
CA VAL A 256 -12.66 0.70 -20.22
C VAL A 256 -13.65 -0.04 -21.11
N ALA A 257 -14.67 -0.63 -20.48
CA ALA A 257 -15.69 -1.31 -21.21
C ALA A 257 -16.34 -0.21 -22.03
N ALA A 258 -16.22 -0.29 -23.36
CA ALA A 258 -17.31 0.21 -24.19
C ALA A 258 -18.58 -0.33 -23.53
N PRO A 259 -19.55 0.54 -23.21
CA PRO A 259 -20.60 0.24 -22.24
C PRO A 259 -21.21 -1.12 -22.55
N VAL A 260 -20.85 -2.11 -21.75
CA VAL A 260 -21.47 -3.43 -21.81
C VAL A 260 -22.86 -3.18 -21.25
N MET A 261 -23.85 -3.23 -22.14
CA MET A 261 -25.25 -3.22 -21.77
C MET A 261 -25.48 -4.41 -20.83
N MET A 262 -25.56 -4.14 -19.53
CA MET A 262 -26.19 -5.07 -18.60
C MET A 262 -27.69 -4.99 -18.87
N GLU A 263 -28.24 -6.08 -19.40
CA GLU A 263 -29.66 -6.34 -19.34
C GLU A 263 -30.05 -6.51 -17.86
N GLU A 264 -30.88 -5.60 -17.36
CA GLU A 264 -31.54 -5.73 -16.06
C GLU A 264 -32.75 -6.70 -16.19
N PRO A 265 -33.10 -7.39 -15.09
CA PRO A 265 -34.00 -8.53 -15.09
C PRO A 265 -35.45 -8.10 -15.28
N GLY A 266 -36.19 -8.88 -16.07
CA GLY A 266 -37.63 -8.73 -16.22
C GLY A 266 -38.34 -9.19 -14.95
N ASP A 267 -38.97 -8.24 -14.25
CA ASP A 267 -40.06 -8.56 -13.33
C ASP A 267 -41.40 -8.38 -14.04
N GLN A 268 -42.25 -9.39 -13.87
CA GLN A 268 -43.51 -9.57 -14.57
C GLN A 268 -44.66 -9.06 -13.71
N ASP A 269 -45.30 -7.97 -14.13
CA ASP A 269 -46.74 -7.70 -14.06
C ASP A 269 -46.94 -6.34 -14.76
N GLU A 270 -47.82 -6.12 -15.74
CA GLU A 270 -49.27 -6.30 -15.69
C GLU A 270 -49.88 -6.21 -17.11
N CYS A 271 -51.00 -6.91 -17.28
CA CYS A 271 -52.18 -6.63 -18.11
C CYS A 271 -52.09 -5.86 -19.46
N VAL A 272 -52.40 -6.64 -20.50
CA VAL A 272 -53.01 -6.36 -21.82
C VAL A 272 -53.91 -5.08 -21.88
N LEU A 273 -53.74 -4.25 -22.94
CA LEU A 273 -54.76 -4.01 -24.00
C LEU A 273 -54.47 -2.82 -24.97
N VAL A 274 -54.53 -3.18 -26.26
CA VAL A 274 -55.02 -2.45 -27.45
C VAL A 274 -54.10 -1.48 -28.21
N ALA A 275 -54.01 -1.79 -29.50
CA ALA A 275 -53.31 -1.11 -30.57
C ALA A 275 -53.95 0.22 -31.01
N ALA A 276 -53.10 1.17 -31.38
CA ALA A 276 -53.38 2.18 -32.40
C ALA A 276 -52.08 2.62 -33.09
N LYS A 277 -52.08 2.57 -34.43
CA LYS A 277 -51.04 3.13 -35.31
C LYS A 277 -51.04 4.66 -35.23
N ALA A 278 -49.87 5.29 -35.11
CA ALA A 278 -49.59 6.59 -35.73
C ALA A 278 -48.09 6.89 -35.83
N ALA A 279 -47.78 7.63 -36.87
CA ALA A 279 -46.50 8.05 -37.43
C ALA A 279 -45.53 8.84 -36.50
N VAL A 280 -44.23 8.57 -36.72
CA VAL A 280 -43.12 9.52 -36.96
C VAL A 280 -43.00 10.75 -36.04
N SER A 281 -41.93 10.77 -35.23
CA SER A 281 -40.95 11.86 -35.24
C SER A 281 -39.67 11.42 -34.50
N ALA A 282 -38.58 11.33 -35.25
CA ALA A 282 -37.24 11.11 -34.74
C ALA A 282 -36.75 12.38 -34.03
N VAL A 283 -36.27 12.23 -32.79
CA VAL A 283 -35.37 13.20 -32.14
C VAL A 283 -33.97 12.59 -32.18
N PRO A 284 -32.97 13.22 -32.82
CA PRO A 284 -31.63 12.69 -32.83
C PRO A 284 -30.96 12.99 -31.49
N SER A 285 -30.72 11.97 -30.67
CA SER A 285 -29.74 12.02 -29.60
C SER A 285 -28.35 12.09 -30.23
N SER A 286 -27.81 13.30 -30.38
CA SER A 286 -26.44 13.50 -30.81
C SER A 286 -25.49 12.90 -29.77
N SER A 287 -24.84 11.81 -30.12
CA SER A 287 -23.60 11.37 -29.50
C SER A 287 -22.58 12.51 -29.64
N GLN A 288 -22.40 13.29 -28.57
CA GLN A 288 -21.39 14.34 -28.54
C GLN A 288 -20.02 13.69 -28.42
N THR A 289 -19.43 13.35 -29.57
CA THR A 289 -18.02 13.03 -29.69
C THR A 289 -17.21 14.18 -29.11
N MET A 290 -16.42 13.87 -28.09
CA MET A 290 -15.47 14.82 -27.50
C MET A 290 -14.40 15.16 -28.55
N ASN A 291 -14.24 16.45 -28.82
CA ASN A 291 -13.20 16.96 -29.70
C ASN A 291 -12.33 17.97 -28.94
N ARG A 292 -11.14 18.25 -29.48
CA ARG A 292 -10.14 19.11 -28.82
C ARG A 292 -10.70 20.49 -28.44
N GLU A 293 -11.49 21.10 -29.31
CA GLU A 293 -12.11 22.41 -29.08
C GLU A 293 -13.12 22.38 -27.93
N ARG A 294 -13.94 21.33 -27.83
CA ARG A 294 -14.87 21.14 -26.71
C ARG A 294 -14.14 20.88 -25.39
N ALA A 295 -13.06 20.09 -25.41
CA ALA A 295 -12.25 19.86 -24.21
C ALA A 295 -11.65 21.19 -23.69
N VAL A 296 -11.12 22.03 -24.59
CA VAL A 296 -10.59 23.37 -24.23
C VAL A 296 -11.70 24.28 -23.72
N SER A 297 -12.88 24.26 -24.33
CA SER A 297 -14.05 25.00 -23.84
C SER A 297 -14.48 24.55 -22.44
N GLN A 298 -14.49 23.24 -22.17
CA GLN A 298 -14.85 22.70 -20.86
C GLN A 298 -13.82 23.06 -19.78
N MET A 299 -12.52 23.02 -20.11
CA MET A 299 -11.48 23.47 -19.17
C MET A 299 -11.67 24.92 -18.73
N ARG A 300 -12.08 25.81 -19.64
CA ARG A 300 -12.37 27.22 -19.31
C ARG A 300 -13.61 27.36 -18.41
N ILE A 301 -14.68 26.62 -18.72
CA ILE A 301 -15.91 26.61 -17.91
C ILE A 301 -15.62 26.12 -16.48
N ILE A 302 -14.79 25.09 -16.33
CA ILE A 302 -14.41 24.54 -15.02
C ILE A 302 -13.51 25.53 -14.27
N ALA A 303 -12.57 26.21 -14.94
CA ALA A 303 -11.75 27.24 -14.32
C ALA A 303 -12.60 28.41 -13.79
N ASP A 304 -13.60 28.86 -14.55
CA ASP A 304 -14.55 29.92 -14.12
C ASP A 304 -15.39 29.50 -12.92
N TYR A 305 -15.73 28.21 -12.81
CA TYR A 305 -16.41 27.65 -11.64
C TYR A 305 -15.50 27.70 -10.41
N PHE A 306 -14.27 27.21 -10.50
CA PHE A 306 -13.34 27.23 -9.36
C PHE A 306 -12.96 28.64 -8.91
N ARG A 307 -12.94 29.62 -9.83
CA ARG A 307 -12.72 31.03 -9.49
C ARG A 307 -13.85 31.60 -8.59
N GLN A 308 -15.06 31.09 -8.75
CA GLN A 308 -16.22 31.48 -7.95
C GLN A 308 -16.34 30.68 -6.66
N SER A 309 -16.02 29.38 -6.68
CA SER A 309 -16.14 28.51 -5.52
C SER A 309 -14.94 28.58 -4.56
N GLU A 310 -13.72 28.79 -5.09
CA GLU A 310 -12.47 28.76 -4.34
C GLU A 310 -11.48 29.85 -4.83
N PRO A 311 -11.69 31.13 -4.46
CA PRO A 311 -10.92 32.26 -5.02
C PRO A 311 -9.42 32.25 -4.70
N SER A 312 -9.03 31.57 -3.61
CA SER A 312 -7.63 31.42 -3.18
C SER A 312 -6.94 30.17 -3.75
N SER A 313 -7.66 29.36 -4.54
CA SER A 313 -7.10 28.16 -5.15
C SER A 313 -6.23 28.53 -6.36
N PRO A 314 -5.06 27.90 -6.54
CA PRO A 314 -4.24 28.10 -7.74
C PRO A 314 -4.79 27.35 -8.97
N VAL A 315 -5.77 26.48 -8.78
CA VAL A 315 -6.33 25.58 -9.81
C VAL A 315 -6.94 26.32 -11.01
N PRO A 316 -7.77 27.39 -10.87
CA PRO A 316 -8.29 28.15 -12.01
C PRO A 316 -7.19 28.69 -12.93
N PHE A 317 -6.13 29.23 -12.33
CA PHE A 317 -5.00 29.80 -13.07
C PHE A 317 -4.25 28.73 -13.88
N LEU A 318 -4.00 27.57 -13.28
CA LEU A 318 -3.34 26.45 -13.94
C LEU A 318 -4.19 25.87 -15.08
N MET A 319 -5.51 25.75 -14.88
CA MET A 319 -6.44 25.26 -15.91
C MET A 319 -6.56 26.20 -17.11
N GLU A 320 -6.60 27.52 -16.89
CA GLU A 320 -6.60 28.51 -17.96
C GLU A 320 -5.30 28.50 -18.77
N ARG A 321 -4.16 28.33 -18.08
CA ARG A 321 -2.86 28.22 -18.73
C ARG A 321 -2.77 26.95 -19.58
N ALA A 322 -3.23 25.81 -19.06
CA ALA A 322 -3.32 24.56 -19.81
C ALA A 322 -4.27 24.68 -21.02
N ALA A 323 -5.41 25.35 -20.86
CA ALA A 323 -6.35 25.61 -21.95
C ALA A 323 -5.78 26.55 -23.03
N ARG A 324 -4.88 27.46 -22.66
CA ARG A 324 -4.16 28.34 -23.59
C ARG A 324 -3.10 27.55 -24.38
N TRP A 325 -2.27 26.77 -23.70
CA TRP A 325 -1.26 25.92 -24.34
C TRP A 325 -1.88 24.89 -25.30
N ALA A 326 -3.06 24.36 -24.95
CA ALA A 326 -3.81 23.47 -25.83
C ALA A 326 -4.24 24.11 -27.17
N GLY A 327 -4.24 25.45 -27.26
CA GLY A 327 -4.53 26.21 -28.48
C GLY A 327 -3.29 26.68 -29.25
N MET A 328 -2.08 26.49 -28.72
CA MET A 328 -0.83 26.94 -29.33
C MET A 328 -0.22 25.87 -30.23
N THR A 329 0.59 26.31 -31.20
CA THR A 329 1.51 25.44 -31.93
C THR A 329 2.72 25.10 -31.04
N LEU A 330 3.39 23.99 -31.34
CA LEU A 330 4.55 23.52 -30.56
C LEU A 330 5.67 24.57 -30.47
N THR A 331 5.88 25.33 -31.55
CA THR A 331 6.91 26.38 -31.61
C THR A 331 6.56 27.57 -30.71
N GLU A 332 5.29 28.02 -30.72
CA GLU A 332 4.81 29.10 -29.84
C GLU A 332 4.88 28.69 -28.37
N TRP A 333 4.53 27.44 -28.06
CA TRP A 333 4.63 26.91 -26.70
C TRP A 333 6.09 26.83 -26.21
N LEU A 334 7.02 26.40 -27.07
CA LEU A 334 8.45 26.35 -26.74
C LEU A 334 9.05 27.74 -26.52
N GLU A 335 8.68 28.74 -27.33
CA GLU A 335 9.12 30.13 -27.14
C GLU A 335 8.59 30.72 -25.82
N GLU A 336 7.31 30.50 -25.49
CA GLU A 336 6.70 30.97 -24.23
C GLU A 336 7.33 30.30 -23.01
N MET A 337 7.57 28.98 -23.06
CA MET A 337 8.22 28.20 -22.01
C MET A 337 9.68 28.61 -21.74
N LEU A 338 10.40 29.03 -22.78
CA LEU A 338 11.78 29.51 -22.64
C LEU A 338 11.83 30.93 -22.06
N SER A 339 10.83 31.77 -22.34
CA SER A 339 10.71 33.13 -21.78
C SER A 339 10.16 33.19 -20.34
N ASP A 340 9.36 32.21 -19.92
CA ASP A 340 8.67 32.19 -18.60
C ASP A 340 9.49 31.54 -17.46
N SER A 341 10.80 31.38 -17.64
CA SER A 341 11.68 30.76 -16.65
C SER A 341 11.70 31.50 -15.28
N ASN A 342 11.31 32.77 -15.23
CA ASN A 342 11.11 33.52 -13.98
C ASN A 342 9.75 33.23 -13.31
N SER A 343 8.69 32.94 -14.07
CA SER A 343 7.34 32.72 -13.53
C SER A 343 7.15 31.31 -12.93
N ILE A 344 7.93 30.33 -13.39
CA ILE A 344 8.01 29.00 -12.74
C ILE A 344 8.62 29.12 -11.33
N ASN A 345 9.61 30.01 -11.15
CA ASN A 345 10.23 30.26 -9.84
C ASN A 345 9.27 30.98 -8.87
N GLU A 346 8.44 31.92 -9.34
CA GLU A 346 7.41 32.56 -8.50
C GLU A 346 6.32 31.57 -8.04
N ILE A 347 5.91 30.64 -8.90
CA ILE A 347 4.97 29.57 -8.53
C ILE A 347 5.63 28.59 -7.54
N ASN A 348 6.92 28.28 -7.71
CA ASN A 348 7.67 27.45 -6.77
C ASN A 348 7.80 28.13 -5.40
N ASN A 349 7.97 29.45 -5.34
CA ASN A 349 8.01 30.21 -4.09
C ASN A 349 6.64 30.26 -3.37
N VAL A 350 5.54 30.37 -4.11
CA VAL A 350 4.18 30.30 -3.56
C VAL A 350 3.83 28.88 -3.06
N LEU A 351 4.35 27.84 -3.71
CA LEU A 351 4.15 26.44 -3.31
C LEU A 351 5.04 26.00 -2.14
N THR A 352 6.22 26.59 -1.97
CA THR A 352 7.19 26.23 -0.92
C THR A 352 7.17 27.17 0.29
N GLY A 353 6.42 28.28 0.22
CA GLY A 353 6.15 29.15 1.36
C GLY A 353 7.33 29.99 1.86
N GLN A 354 8.38 30.20 1.06
CA GLN A 354 9.49 31.07 1.48
C GLN A 354 9.22 32.54 1.13
N PRO A 355 9.32 33.48 2.09
CA PRO A 355 9.24 34.91 1.79
C PRO A 355 10.58 35.44 1.26
N HIS A 356 10.50 36.49 0.44
CA HIS A 356 11.64 37.24 -0.10
C HIS A 356 12.58 37.82 0.96
#